data_AF-A0A0E0I0R7-F1
#
_entry.id   AF-A0A0E0I0R7-F1
#
_cell.length_a   1.000
_cell.length_b   1.000
_cell.length_c   1.000
_cell.angle_alpha   90.00
_cell.angle_beta   90.00
_cell.angle_gamma   90.00
#
_symmetry.space_group_name_H-M   'P 1'
#
loop_
_entity.id
_entity.type
_entity.pdbx_description
1 polymer ?
#
loop_
_entity_poly.entity_id
_entity_poly.type
_entity_poly.pdbx_seq_one_letter_code
_entity_poly.pdbx_strand_id
1 'polypeptide(L)'
;MECAAKGLVAEPCASEARRRCGGCGAVAYCSRAHQNVHWGFHKEECARLAEQMSRIDMLKQFPFTFSVESPALNHTFPSPRCFLLESFKLHQKGLWKSECICDPEVTSVKDLSKTTDWSMGSALCPCTEPEHNVSTPLTSWKDYYRWRSLPLQSPVAVLLHWTKGSNSFRQVHQEIIVLLMLWKDRMKTRCKLVLPPLTLYHCVQLSHLQTSKYDSQDTLCIHYLGPEKELYQLAVFGELRALFPGVRIYIELVGPAVPKSRDGELVTISNYAHCCDESCFCKSSIGSKDLSCSAVTFKLRKGLYHERYSDIVKDSKPHLIVAANAGIAAYPSWISTIEIIRKVGIPAIFTDFCEEAAHLASSCIASITGQPLRVPLAVHPIRQA
;
A
#
# COMPACT_ATOMS: atom_id res chain seq x y z
N MET A 1 -17.65 -17.50 -13.62
CA MET A 1 -16.45 -17.23 -14.46
C MET A 1 -16.65 -16.08 -15.44
N GLU A 2 -15.88 -14.99 -15.52
CA GLU A 2 -15.84 -14.23 -16.78
C GLU A 2 -14.93 -14.95 -17.78
N CYS A 3 -15.36 -14.93 -19.04
CA CYS A 3 -14.64 -15.34 -20.24
C CYS A 3 -13.22 -14.75 -20.36
N ALA A 4 -12.12 -15.47 -20.13
CA ALA A 4 -10.79 -14.88 -20.40
C ALA A 4 -10.51 -14.59 -21.90
N ALA A 5 -11.31 -15.15 -22.81
CA ALA A 5 -11.26 -14.79 -24.24
C ALA A 5 -12.31 -13.73 -24.64
N LYS A 6 -13.08 -13.18 -23.68
CA LYS A 6 -14.15 -12.21 -23.97
C LYS A 6 -13.55 -10.98 -24.65
N GLY A 7 -14.06 -10.62 -25.82
CA GLY A 7 -13.53 -9.51 -26.62
C GLY A 7 -12.27 -9.81 -27.45
N LEU A 8 -11.70 -11.03 -27.35
CA LEU A 8 -10.65 -11.52 -28.26
C LEU A 8 -11.21 -12.35 -29.43
N VAL A 9 -12.49 -12.70 -29.36
CA VAL A 9 -13.20 -13.50 -30.36
C VAL A 9 -14.45 -12.73 -30.82
N ALA A 10 -14.80 -12.87 -32.10
CA ALA A 10 -16.01 -12.29 -32.66
C ALA A 10 -17.29 -12.94 -32.09
N GLU A 11 -17.21 -14.21 -31.71
CA GLU A 11 -18.33 -14.94 -31.11
C GLU A 11 -18.54 -14.53 -29.64
N PRO A 12 -19.78 -14.17 -29.24
CA PRO A 12 -20.07 -13.80 -27.86
C PRO A 12 -19.97 -15.00 -26.91
N CYS A 13 -19.69 -14.73 -25.63
CA CYS A 13 -19.65 -15.77 -24.62
C CYS A 13 -21.06 -16.37 -24.42
N ALA A 14 -21.22 -17.66 -24.74
CA ALA A 14 -22.51 -18.35 -24.69
C ALA A 14 -22.96 -18.73 -23.26
N SER A 15 -22.06 -18.78 -22.28
CA SER A 15 -22.37 -19.18 -20.91
C SER A 15 -21.31 -18.72 -19.90
N GLU A 16 -21.61 -18.90 -18.62
CA GLU A 16 -20.69 -18.65 -17.52
C GLU A 16 -19.40 -19.49 -17.67
N ALA A 17 -18.23 -18.88 -17.46
CA ALA A 17 -16.96 -19.58 -17.59
C ALA A 17 -16.73 -20.56 -16.43
N ARG A 18 -17.05 -21.84 -16.64
CA ARG A 18 -16.90 -22.90 -15.63
C ARG A 18 -15.65 -23.75 -15.81
N ARG A 19 -15.05 -23.72 -17.00
CA ARG A 19 -13.84 -24.50 -17.31
C ARG A 19 -12.62 -23.72 -16.88
N ARG A 20 -11.74 -24.35 -16.09
CA ARG A 20 -10.45 -23.76 -15.71
C ARG A 20 -9.35 -24.23 -16.63
N CYS A 21 -8.30 -23.42 -16.80
CA CYS A 21 -7.06 -23.88 -17.41
C CYS A 21 -6.51 -25.06 -16.59
N GLY A 22 -6.25 -26.20 -17.25
CA GLY A 22 -5.74 -27.40 -16.58
C GLY A 22 -4.30 -27.27 -16.05
N GLY A 23 -3.52 -26.31 -16.56
CA GLY A 23 -2.16 -26.06 -16.09
C GLY A 23 -2.14 -25.19 -14.83
N CYS A 24 -2.72 -23.99 -14.91
CA CYS A 24 -2.65 -23.03 -13.81
C CYS A 24 -3.85 -23.06 -12.85
N GLY A 25 -5.02 -23.52 -13.26
CA GLY A 25 -6.26 -23.42 -12.47
C GLY A 25 -6.83 -22.00 -12.30
N ALA A 26 -6.05 -20.95 -12.58
CA ALA A 26 -6.41 -19.55 -12.37
C ALA A 26 -7.42 -19.02 -13.39
N VAL A 27 -7.19 -19.28 -14.69
CA VAL A 27 -7.94 -18.69 -15.80
C VAL A 27 -9.17 -19.53 -16.17
N ALA A 28 -10.27 -18.87 -16.54
CA ALA A 28 -11.53 -19.52 -16.85
C ALA A 28 -12.06 -19.25 -18.26
N TYR A 29 -12.72 -20.26 -18.83
CA TYR A 29 -13.27 -20.24 -20.18
C TYR A 29 -14.70 -20.78 -20.21
N CYS A 30 -15.55 -20.22 -21.07
CA CYS A 30 -16.86 -20.80 -21.36
C CYS A 30 -16.76 -21.99 -22.34
N SER A 31 -15.72 -22.04 -23.17
CA SER A 31 -15.50 -23.10 -24.16
C SER A 31 -14.02 -23.42 -24.37
N ARG A 32 -13.72 -24.58 -24.98
CA ARG A 32 -12.35 -24.96 -25.37
C ARG A 32 -11.82 -24.09 -26.51
N ALA A 33 -12.69 -23.64 -27.42
CA ALA A 33 -12.33 -22.73 -28.50
C ALA A 33 -11.78 -21.41 -27.96
N HIS A 34 -12.45 -20.83 -26.97
CA HIS A 34 -12.00 -19.60 -26.30
C HIS A 34 -10.67 -19.80 -25.56
N GLN A 35 -10.48 -20.96 -24.94
CA GLN A 35 -9.18 -21.31 -24.35
C GLN A 35 -8.07 -21.33 -25.39
N ASN A 36 -8.28 -21.95 -26.55
CA ASN A 36 -7.27 -22.05 -27.60
C ASN A 36 -6.89 -20.68 -28.17
N VAL A 37 -7.86 -19.77 -28.36
CA VAL A 37 -7.58 -18.41 -28.82
C VAL A 37 -6.77 -17.64 -27.77
N HIS A 38 -7.19 -17.68 -26.50
CA HIS A 38 -6.46 -16.99 -25.43
C HIS A 38 -5.10 -17.63 -25.14
N TRP A 39 -4.87 -18.90 -25.52
CA TRP A 39 -3.62 -19.61 -25.29
C TRP A 39 -2.41 -18.92 -25.91
N GLY A 40 -2.58 -18.23 -27.03
CA GLY A 40 -1.51 -17.45 -27.68
C GLY A 40 -0.85 -16.43 -26.74
N PHE A 41 -1.62 -15.87 -25.80
CA PHE A 41 -1.17 -14.90 -24.80
C PHE A 41 -0.92 -15.57 -23.44
N HIS A 42 -1.81 -16.49 -23.04
CA HIS A 42 -1.77 -17.10 -21.71
C HIS A 42 -0.58 -18.05 -21.50
N LYS A 43 -0.08 -18.70 -22.55
CA LYS A 43 0.95 -19.74 -22.44
C LYS A 43 2.17 -19.27 -21.63
N GLU A 44 2.56 -18.01 -21.79
CA GLU A 44 3.74 -17.41 -21.16
C GLU A 44 3.51 -17.15 -19.67
N GLU A 45 2.26 -16.88 -19.28
CA GLU A 45 1.86 -16.60 -17.89
C GLU A 45 1.37 -17.84 -17.13
N CYS A 46 1.11 -18.96 -17.83
CA CYS A 46 0.46 -20.12 -17.25
C CYS A 46 1.27 -20.73 -16.08
N ALA A 47 2.58 -20.89 -16.24
CA ALA A 47 3.44 -21.45 -15.20
C ALA A 47 3.43 -20.58 -13.92
N ARG A 48 3.55 -19.26 -14.08
CA ARG A 48 3.53 -18.30 -12.97
C ARG A 48 2.20 -18.32 -12.22
N LEU A 49 1.08 -18.32 -12.95
CA LEU A 49 -0.25 -18.42 -12.36
C LEU A 49 -0.47 -19.75 -11.63
N ALA A 50 0.16 -20.85 -12.09
CA ALA A 50 0.10 -22.14 -11.41
C ALA A 50 0.79 -22.10 -10.03
N GLU A 51 1.95 -21.45 -9.95
CA GLU A 51 2.68 -21.25 -8.70
C GLU A 51 1.83 -20.45 -7.69
N GLN A 52 1.20 -19.36 -8.13
CA GLN A 52 0.29 -18.59 -7.28
C GLN A 52 -0.86 -19.45 -6.76
N MET A 53 -1.47 -20.25 -7.63
CA MET A 53 -2.58 -21.12 -7.25
C MET A 53 -2.20 -22.20 -6.25
N SER A 54 -0.93 -22.64 -6.23
CA SER A 54 -0.43 -23.59 -5.22
C SER A 54 -0.41 -23.02 -3.79
N ARG A 55 -0.34 -21.68 -3.67
CA ARG A 55 -0.25 -20.99 -2.38
C ARG A 55 -1.61 -20.59 -1.80
N ILE A 56 -2.70 -20.83 -2.53
CA ILE A 56 -4.03 -20.34 -2.19
C ILE A 56 -4.56 -20.88 -0.86
N ASP A 57 -4.18 -22.10 -0.46
CA ASP A 57 -4.64 -22.68 0.80
C ASP A 57 -3.91 -22.10 2.02
N MET A 58 -2.67 -21.63 1.84
CA MET A 58 -1.98 -20.85 2.88
C MET A 58 -2.66 -19.49 3.09
N LEU A 59 -3.17 -18.88 2.02
CA LEU A 59 -3.97 -17.63 2.08
C LEU A 59 -5.38 -17.82 2.68
N LYS A 60 -5.75 -19.00 3.17
CA LYS A 60 -7.03 -19.24 3.87
C LYS A 60 -6.87 -19.36 5.37
N GLN A 61 -5.65 -19.60 5.87
CA GLN A 61 -5.39 -19.85 7.28
C GLN A 61 -4.84 -18.60 7.94
N PHE A 62 -5.73 -17.79 8.51
CA PHE A 62 -5.33 -16.58 9.21
C PHE A 62 -5.43 -16.75 10.73
N PRO A 63 -4.45 -16.24 11.50
CA PRO A 63 -4.41 -16.39 12.95
C PRO A 63 -5.37 -15.42 13.67
N PHE A 64 -6.28 -14.79 12.94
CA PHE A 64 -7.21 -13.80 13.48
C PHE A 64 -8.48 -14.48 13.96
N THR A 65 -8.92 -14.13 15.17
CA THR A 65 -10.12 -14.71 15.81
C THR A 65 -11.42 -13.98 15.44
N PHE A 66 -11.33 -12.91 14.64
CA PHE A 66 -12.49 -12.12 14.21
C PHE A 66 -13.00 -12.63 12.86
N SER A 67 -14.10 -13.38 12.90
CA SER A 67 -14.95 -13.62 11.74
C SER A 67 -16.24 -12.84 11.94
N VAL A 68 -16.40 -11.71 11.24
CA VAL A 68 -17.68 -11.01 11.23
C VAL A 68 -18.33 -11.27 9.87
N GLU A 69 -19.42 -12.03 9.89
CA GLU A 69 -20.25 -12.17 8.71
C GLU A 69 -20.97 -10.83 8.46
N SER A 70 -20.66 -10.18 7.34
CA SER A 70 -21.36 -8.96 6.92
C SER A 70 -22.84 -9.26 6.61
N PRO A 71 -23.81 -8.60 7.27
CA PRO A 71 -25.19 -8.65 6.82
C PRO A 71 -25.31 -8.05 5.41
N ALA A 72 -26.45 -8.29 4.75
CA ALA A 72 -26.76 -7.69 3.46
C ALA A 72 -26.59 -6.16 3.53
N LEU A 73 -25.92 -5.59 2.54
CA LEU A 73 -25.62 -4.15 2.49
C LEU A 73 -26.91 -3.34 2.58
N ASN A 74 -26.92 -2.32 3.45
CA ASN A 74 -28.05 -1.42 3.66
C ASN A 74 -27.58 0.05 3.66
N HIS A 75 -28.53 1.00 3.75
CA HIS A 75 -28.20 2.44 3.77
C HIS A 75 -27.33 2.84 4.97
N THR A 76 -27.35 2.09 6.07
CA THR A 76 -26.57 2.35 7.28
C THR A 76 -25.09 1.92 7.12
N PHE A 77 -24.83 0.87 6.33
CA PHE A 77 -23.48 0.38 6.05
C PHE A 77 -23.28 0.20 4.54
N PRO A 78 -22.88 1.27 3.82
CA PRO A 78 -22.77 1.23 2.36
C PRO A 78 -21.60 0.35 1.87
N SER A 79 -20.76 -0.14 2.77
CA SER A 79 -19.70 -1.10 2.45
C SER A 79 -19.42 -2.07 3.60
N PRO A 80 -18.89 -3.28 3.30
CA PRO A 80 -18.43 -4.21 4.35
C PRO A 80 -17.37 -3.61 5.28
N ARG A 81 -16.64 -2.60 4.79
CA ARG A 81 -15.62 -1.88 5.57
C ARG A 81 -16.24 -0.98 6.63
N CYS A 82 -17.33 -0.29 6.31
CA CYS A 82 -18.09 0.49 7.29
C CYS A 82 -18.61 -0.42 8.42
N PHE A 83 -19.22 -1.55 8.03
CA PHE A 83 -19.73 -2.53 8.99
C PHE A 83 -18.62 -3.12 9.89
N LEU A 84 -17.48 -3.49 9.32
CA LEU A 84 -16.34 -3.99 10.08
C LEU A 84 -15.81 -2.95 11.08
N LEU A 85 -15.61 -1.70 10.63
CA LEU A 85 -15.17 -0.63 11.51
C LEU A 85 -16.19 -0.35 12.62
N GLU A 86 -17.48 -0.44 12.32
CA GLU A 86 -18.55 -0.28 13.30
C GLU A 86 -18.55 -1.42 14.33
N SER A 87 -18.27 -2.66 13.92
CA SER A 87 -18.17 -3.80 14.85
C SER A 87 -17.07 -3.59 15.91
N PHE A 88 -16.05 -2.79 15.59
CA PHE A 88 -15.01 -2.35 16.53
C PHE A 88 -15.31 -0.99 17.19
N LYS A 89 -16.45 -0.36 16.87
CA LYS A 89 -16.81 1.01 17.27
C LYS A 89 -15.78 2.06 16.82
N LEU A 90 -15.12 1.84 15.69
CA LEU A 90 -14.07 2.69 15.10
C LEU A 90 -14.53 3.42 13.84
N HIS A 91 -15.73 3.11 13.35
CA HIS A 91 -16.31 3.77 12.19
C HIS A 91 -16.36 5.28 12.39
N GLN A 92 -15.82 6.02 11.42
CA GLN A 92 -15.70 7.48 11.47
C GLN A 92 -14.98 8.05 12.70
N LYS A 93 -14.05 7.30 13.32
CA LYS A 93 -13.21 7.78 14.44
C LYS A 93 -11.75 7.87 14.07
N GLY A 94 -11.03 8.81 14.69
CA GLY A 94 -9.57 8.92 14.62
C GLY A 94 -8.98 8.74 13.21
N LEU A 95 -7.90 7.96 13.14
CA LEU A 95 -7.21 7.55 11.91
C LEU A 95 -8.06 6.65 10.97
N TRP A 96 -9.18 6.14 11.46
CA TRP A 96 -10.05 5.19 10.75
C TRP A 96 -11.03 5.88 9.81
N LYS A 97 -11.21 7.21 9.96
CA LYS A 97 -12.08 8.02 9.07
C LYS A 97 -11.72 7.87 7.60
N SER A 98 -10.43 7.85 7.25
CA SER A 98 -9.97 7.72 5.86
C SER A 98 -10.15 6.32 5.28
N GLU A 99 -10.55 5.35 6.09
CA GLU A 99 -10.79 3.97 5.66
C GLU A 99 -12.14 3.84 4.94
N CYS A 100 -13.11 4.72 5.21
CA CYS A 100 -14.40 4.74 4.53
C CYS A 100 -14.92 6.15 4.22
N ILE A 101 -15.41 6.35 3.00
CA ILE A 101 -15.92 7.64 2.49
C ILE A 101 -17.45 7.78 2.61
N CYS A 102 -18.06 7.05 3.54
CA CYS A 102 -19.52 7.07 3.71
C CYS A 102 -20.05 8.35 4.37
N ASP A 103 -19.16 9.18 4.90
CA ASP A 103 -19.50 10.47 5.51
C ASP A 103 -19.17 11.62 4.54
N PRO A 104 -20.17 12.38 4.07
CA PRO A 104 -19.98 13.55 3.21
C PRO A 104 -19.39 14.79 3.93
N GLU A 105 -19.34 14.81 5.27
CA GLU A 105 -18.80 15.96 6.04
C GLU A 105 -17.27 15.99 6.18
N VAL A 106 -16.55 15.05 5.55
CA VAL A 106 -15.07 15.06 5.47
C VAL A 106 -14.61 16.21 4.56
N THR A 107 -14.72 17.43 5.08
CA THR A 107 -14.66 18.68 4.31
C THR A 107 -13.27 19.32 4.29
N SER A 108 -12.26 18.73 4.95
CA SER A 108 -10.91 19.28 4.95
C SER A 108 -9.82 18.21 5.09
N VAL A 109 -9.03 18.07 4.02
CA VAL A 109 -7.81 17.22 3.98
C VAL A 109 -6.80 17.62 5.07
N LYS A 110 -6.85 18.88 5.54
CA LYS A 110 -5.95 19.39 6.58
C LYS A 110 -6.25 18.76 7.95
N ASP A 111 -7.52 18.56 8.29
CA ASP A 111 -7.93 18.08 9.62
C ASP A 111 -7.69 16.57 9.78
N LEU A 112 -7.86 15.79 8.71
CA LEU A 112 -7.56 14.35 8.73
C LEU A 112 -6.07 14.07 8.84
N SER A 113 -5.22 14.83 8.15
CA SER A 113 -3.77 14.58 8.16
C SER A 113 -3.10 14.81 9.51
N LYS A 114 -3.76 15.56 10.41
CA LYS A 114 -3.32 15.86 11.77
C LYS A 114 -4.07 15.08 12.84
N THR A 115 -5.05 14.25 12.46
CA THR A 115 -5.72 13.40 13.45
C THR A 115 -4.72 12.37 13.94
N THR A 116 -4.29 12.49 15.19
CA THR A 116 -3.25 11.66 15.81
C THR A 116 -3.85 10.70 16.84
N ASP A 117 -5.06 10.18 16.63
CA ASP A 117 -5.67 9.28 17.61
C ASP A 117 -6.10 7.95 16.98
N TRP A 118 -5.74 6.87 17.66
CA TRP A 118 -6.18 5.52 17.34
C TRP A 118 -7.62 5.25 17.79
N SER A 119 -8.18 6.04 18.70
CA SER A 119 -9.52 5.80 19.27
C SER A 119 -9.66 4.40 19.88
N MET A 120 -8.55 3.85 20.37
CA MET A 120 -8.42 2.53 21.00
C MET A 120 -7.56 2.63 22.24
N GLY A 121 -7.76 1.70 23.19
CA GLY A 121 -6.93 1.61 24.38
C GLY A 121 -5.48 1.26 24.02
N SER A 122 -4.56 1.68 24.89
CA SER A 122 -3.11 1.55 24.73
C SER A 122 -2.65 0.11 24.50
N ALA A 123 -3.34 -0.87 25.09
CA ALA A 123 -3.07 -2.30 24.90
C ALA A 123 -3.35 -2.80 23.46
N LEU A 124 -4.08 -2.04 22.64
CA LEU A 124 -4.48 -2.43 21.30
C LEU A 124 -3.84 -1.57 20.20
N CYS A 125 -3.05 -0.55 20.52
CA CYS A 125 -2.48 0.33 19.49
C CYS A 125 -1.03 0.74 19.78
N PRO A 126 -0.24 1.00 18.72
CA PRO A 126 1.13 1.48 18.85
C PRO A 126 1.13 2.98 19.18
N CYS A 127 0.95 3.33 20.45
CA CYS A 127 0.87 4.73 20.91
C CYS A 127 2.14 5.26 21.62
N THR A 128 3.15 4.40 21.81
CA THR A 128 4.44 4.72 22.45
C THR A 128 5.60 4.16 21.64
N GLU A 129 6.83 4.53 21.96
CA GLU A 129 8.03 3.86 21.40
C GLU A 129 7.98 2.34 21.66
N PRO A 130 8.49 1.51 20.74
CA PRO A 130 8.67 0.08 21.01
C PRO A 130 9.76 -0.15 22.06
N GLU A 131 9.68 -1.28 22.77
CA GLU A 131 10.62 -1.62 23.84
C GLU A 131 12.06 -1.83 23.34
N HIS A 132 12.21 -2.27 22.08
CA HIS A 132 13.48 -2.63 21.49
C HIS A 132 13.60 -2.12 20.06
N ASN A 133 14.83 -1.75 19.67
CA ASN A 133 15.17 -1.48 18.27
C ASN A 133 15.01 -2.75 17.43
N VAL A 134 14.68 -2.58 16.15
CA VAL A 134 14.60 -3.68 15.19
C VAL A 134 15.97 -4.33 15.04
N SER A 135 16.15 -5.51 15.65
CA SER A 135 17.42 -6.24 15.66
C SER A 135 17.60 -7.15 14.43
N THR A 136 16.50 -7.54 13.80
CA THR A 136 16.45 -8.34 12.56
C THR A 136 15.46 -7.70 11.60
N PRO A 137 15.72 -7.67 10.27
CA PRO A 137 14.78 -7.12 9.31
C PRO A 137 13.38 -7.72 9.49
N LEU A 138 12.36 -6.87 9.58
CA LEU A 138 10.97 -7.32 9.65
C LEU A 138 10.60 -7.93 8.31
N THR A 139 10.28 -9.22 8.24
CA THR A 139 9.97 -9.91 6.97
C THR A 139 8.53 -10.38 6.84
N SER A 140 7.75 -10.31 7.92
CA SER A 140 6.36 -10.73 7.94
C SER A 140 5.54 -9.86 8.89
N TRP A 141 4.20 -9.88 8.75
CA TRP A 141 3.31 -9.27 9.74
C TRP A 141 3.53 -9.84 11.14
N LYS A 142 3.86 -11.13 11.24
CA LYS A 142 4.14 -11.80 12.51
C LYS A 142 5.35 -11.17 13.21
N ASP A 143 6.40 -10.83 12.46
CA ASP A 143 7.58 -10.16 13.00
C ASP A 143 7.24 -8.75 13.48
N TYR A 144 6.47 -7.99 12.66
CA TYR A 144 6.00 -6.66 13.03
C TYR A 144 5.14 -6.69 14.31
N TYR A 145 4.17 -7.61 14.40
CA TYR A 145 3.30 -7.73 15.58
C TYR A 145 4.09 -8.07 16.84
N ARG A 146 5.07 -8.98 16.75
CA ARG A 146 5.95 -9.30 17.87
C ARG A 146 6.79 -8.11 18.29
N TRP A 147 7.43 -7.45 17.33
CA TRP A 147 8.27 -6.28 17.59
C TRP A 147 7.49 -5.13 18.22
N ARG A 148 6.26 -4.90 17.74
CA ARG A 148 5.39 -3.83 18.23
C ARG A 148 4.57 -4.21 19.47
N SER A 149 4.75 -5.42 19.98
CA SER A 149 3.90 -6.00 21.04
C SER A 149 2.40 -5.85 20.74
N LEU A 150 2.03 -5.96 19.45
CA LEU A 150 0.67 -5.76 18.99
C LEU A 150 -0.11 -7.07 19.05
N PRO A 151 -1.17 -7.18 19.88
CA PRO A 151 -2.00 -8.37 19.94
C PRO A 151 -2.70 -8.66 18.60
N LEU A 152 -2.86 -9.95 18.25
CA LEU A 152 -3.59 -10.35 17.05
C LEU A 152 -5.08 -9.96 17.08
N GLN A 153 -5.65 -9.79 18.27
CA GLN A 153 -7.02 -9.29 18.47
C GLN A 153 -7.15 -7.77 18.29
N SER A 154 -6.04 -7.04 18.13
CA SER A 154 -6.10 -5.61 17.85
C SER A 154 -6.74 -5.34 16.48
N PRO A 155 -7.71 -4.42 16.39
CA PRO A 155 -8.21 -3.94 15.11
C PRO A 155 -7.13 -3.33 14.20
N VAL A 156 -6.02 -2.84 14.76
CA VAL A 156 -4.86 -2.40 13.96
C VAL A 156 -4.32 -3.55 13.12
N ALA A 157 -4.30 -4.78 13.67
CA ALA A 157 -3.86 -5.97 12.95
C ALA A 157 -4.80 -6.35 11.78
N VAL A 158 -6.11 -6.08 11.90
CA VAL A 158 -7.12 -6.36 10.86
C VAL A 158 -6.89 -5.52 9.60
N LEU A 159 -6.61 -4.23 9.79
CA LEU A 159 -6.45 -3.27 8.69
C LEU A 159 -5.22 -3.55 7.84
N LEU A 160 -4.27 -4.32 8.38
CA LEU A 160 -3.04 -4.69 7.73
C LEU A 160 -3.22 -5.90 6.80
N HIS A 161 -4.34 -6.61 6.98
CA HIS A 161 -4.56 -7.88 6.35
C HIS A 161 -5.64 -7.85 5.25
N TRP A 162 -6.79 -7.22 5.48
CA TRP A 162 -8.04 -7.48 4.72
C TRP A 162 -7.89 -7.74 3.19
N THR A 163 -8.04 -9.00 2.80
CA THR A 163 -8.30 -9.48 1.44
C THR A 163 -9.83 -9.49 1.21
N LYS A 164 -10.33 -9.52 -0.04
CA LYS A 164 -11.79 -9.53 -0.29
C LYS A 164 -12.47 -10.69 0.44
N GLY A 165 -13.34 -10.37 1.40
CA GLY A 165 -14.64 -11.03 1.60
C GLY A 165 -14.61 -12.35 2.37
N SER A 166 -14.79 -12.27 3.68
CA SER A 166 -15.26 -13.39 4.51
C SER A 166 -16.72 -13.80 4.24
N ASN A 167 -17.43 -13.16 3.30
CA ASN A 167 -18.85 -13.43 3.03
C ASN A 167 -19.16 -14.05 1.66
N SER A 168 -18.16 -14.52 0.92
CA SER A 168 -18.40 -15.41 -0.22
C SER A 168 -17.21 -16.32 -0.46
N PHE A 169 -17.16 -17.42 0.27
CA PHE A 169 -16.24 -18.54 0.08
C PHE A 169 -16.42 -19.27 -1.29
N ARG A 170 -16.92 -18.60 -2.32
CA ARG A 170 -17.10 -19.14 -3.68
C ARG A 170 -16.56 -18.26 -4.83
N GLN A 171 -15.78 -17.21 -4.55
CA GLN A 171 -15.44 -16.25 -5.62
C GLN A 171 -13.99 -15.73 -5.64
N VAL A 172 -12.99 -16.59 -5.41
CA VAL A 172 -11.55 -16.26 -5.60
C VAL A 172 -11.11 -16.40 -7.08
N HIS A 173 -12.01 -16.39 -8.05
CA HIS A 173 -11.60 -16.68 -9.43
C HIS A 173 -12.26 -15.84 -10.53
N GLN A 174 -12.72 -14.64 -10.22
CA GLN A 174 -13.25 -13.75 -11.26
C GLN A 174 -12.78 -12.34 -11.02
N GLU A 175 -12.33 -11.70 -12.10
CA GLU A 175 -11.91 -10.29 -12.19
C GLU A 175 -10.41 -9.99 -11.95
N ILE A 176 -9.48 -10.80 -12.49
CA ILE A 176 -8.12 -10.29 -12.75
C ILE A 176 -7.69 -10.41 -14.23
N ILE A 177 -8.47 -11.03 -15.12
CA ILE A 177 -8.08 -11.11 -16.55
C ILE A 177 -9.26 -10.73 -17.45
N VAL A 178 -9.02 -9.68 -18.24
CA VAL A 178 -9.88 -9.00 -19.23
C VAL A 178 -10.88 -7.96 -18.71
N LEU A 179 -10.37 -6.75 -18.45
CA LEU A 179 -11.07 -5.50 -18.75
C LEU A 179 -10.09 -4.32 -18.77
N LEU A 180 -9.26 -4.28 -19.82
CA LEU A 180 -8.42 -3.12 -20.16
C LEU A 180 -9.25 -1.92 -20.70
N MET A 181 -10.59 -1.86 -20.50
CA MET A 181 -11.41 -0.77 -21.05
C MET A 181 -12.56 -0.20 -20.19
N LEU A 182 -12.88 -0.67 -18.98
CA LEU A 182 -13.97 -0.04 -18.17
C LEU A 182 -13.70 0.02 -16.66
N TRP A 183 -12.45 0.26 -16.24
CA TRP A 183 -12.13 0.31 -14.81
C TRP A 183 -11.52 1.63 -14.37
N LYS A 184 -12.30 2.71 -14.56
CA LYS A 184 -11.95 4.03 -14.04
C LYS A 184 -12.44 4.27 -12.59
N ASP A 185 -13.47 3.54 -12.13
CA ASP A 185 -14.27 4.00 -10.97
C ASP A 185 -14.50 3.05 -9.77
N ARG A 186 -14.02 1.80 -9.72
CA ARG A 186 -14.36 0.88 -8.59
C ARG A 186 -13.27 0.02 -7.96
N MET A 187 -11.99 0.39 -8.08
CA MET A 187 -10.92 -0.30 -7.32
C MET A 187 -9.94 0.58 -6.55
N LYS A 188 -10.31 1.83 -6.25
CA LYS A 188 -9.51 2.73 -5.39
C LYS A 188 -9.72 2.54 -3.88
N THR A 189 -10.41 1.49 -3.43
CA THR A 189 -10.86 1.38 -2.03
C THR A 189 -10.08 0.38 -1.18
N ARG A 190 -8.74 0.43 -1.11
CA ARG A 190 -7.99 -0.42 -0.16
C ARG A 190 -6.77 0.25 0.45
N CYS A 191 -6.95 0.89 1.61
CA CYS A 191 -5.81 1.21 2.48
C CYS A 191 -5.54 0.05 3.44
N LYS A 192 -4.27 -0.12 3.79
CA LYS A 192 -3.81 -0.88 4.95
C LYS A 192 -3.05 0.12 5.83
N LEU A 193 -3.61 0.56 6.94
CA LEU A 193 -3.17 1.77 7.69
C LEU A 193 -1.65 1.85 7.98
N VAL A 194 -1.00 0.76 8.40
CA VAL A 194 0.46 0.70 8.71
C VAL A 194 1.31 0.14 7.56
N LEU A 195 0.71 -0.21 6.42
CA LEU A 195 1.48 -0.72 5.29
C LEU A 195 2.42 0.33 4.64
N PRO A 196 2.04 1.62 4.49
CA PRO A 196 2.93 2.61 3.90
C PRO A 196 4.29 2.78 4.61
N PRO A 197 4.39 2.95 5.94
CA PRO A 197 5.70 3.06 6.61
C PRO A 197 6.52 1.77 6.53
N LEU A 198 5.90 0.59 6.65
CA LEU A 198 6.62 -0.68 6.49
C LEU A 198 7.10 -0.90 5.05
N THR A 199 6.33 -0.45 4.06
CA THR A 199 6.76 -0.47 2.65
C THR A 199 8.00 0.41 2.47
N LEU A 200 7.99 1.62 3.03
CA LEU A 200 9.15 2.50 3.00
C LEU A 200 10.36 1.87 3.69
N TYR A 201 10.17 1.26 4.87
CA TYR A 201 11.23 0.54 5.55
C TYR A 201 11.88 -0.52 4.66
N HIS A 202 11.07 -1.37 4.01
CA HIS A 202 11.58 -2.37 3.08
C HIS A 202 12.28 -1.77 1.86
N CYS A 203 11.71 -0.74 1.24
CA CYS A 203 12.33 -0.06 0.10
C CYS A 203 13.72 0.48 0.49
N VAL A 204 13.85 1.03 1.68
CA VAL A 204 15.11 1.56 2.20
C VAL A 204 16.10 0.41 2.50
N GLN A 205 15.66 -0.69 3.11
CA GLN A 205 16.52 -1.87 3.29
C GLN A 205 17.05 -2.41 1.94
N LEU A 206 16.18 -2.49 0.93
CA LEU A 206 16.55 -2.91 -0.43
C LEU A 206 17.54 -1.93 -1.09
N SER A 207 17.41 -0.63 -0.83
CA SER A 207 18.32 0.38 -1.38
C SER A 207 19.67 0.41 -0.66
N HIS A 208 19.71 0.13 0.65
CA HIS A 208 20.94 0.10 1.45
C HIS A 208 21.85 -1.07 1.10
N LEU A 209 21.29 -2.17 0.60
CA LEU A 209 22.07 -3.22 -0.06
C LEU A 209 22.83 -2.72 -1.31
N GLN A 210 22.54 -1.50 -1.80
CA GLN A 210 23.07 -0.96 -3.04
C GLN A 210 23.88 0.33 -2.89
N THR A 211 23.87 0.99 -1.72
CA THR A 211 24.55 2.27 -1.50
C THR A 211 25.16 2.36 -0.11
N SER A 212 26.48 2.55 -0.02
CA SER A 212 27.13 2.99 1.21
C SER A 212 27.08 4.51 1.32
N LYS A 213 26.75 5.02 2.50
CA LYS A 213 26.83 6.41 2.99
C LYS A 213 25.50 7.16 3.03
N TYR A 214 25.00 7.37 4.25
CA TYR A 214 24.22 8.55 4.58
C TYR A 214 25.14 9.78 4.55
N ASP A 215 24.56 10.95 4.31
CA ASP A 215 25.29 12.22 4.41
C ASP A 215 25.79 12.44 5.84
N SER A 216 26.78 13.32 5.99
CA SER A 216 27.38 13.86 7.21
C SER A 216 26.41 14.39 8.29
N GLN A 217 25.09 14.34 8.03
CA GLN A 217 24.00 14.89 8.84
C GLN A 217 22.92 13.87 9.25
N ASP A 218 23.15 12.57 9.05
CA ASP A 218 22.23 11.47 9.45
C ASP A 218 20.77 11.66 8.96
N THR A 219 20.59 12.27 7.78
CA THR A 219 19.25 12.52 7.20
C THR A 219 18.98 11.60 6.01
N LEU A 220 17.82 10.95 6.01
CA LEU A 220 17.31 10.15 4.89
C LEU A 220 16.21 10.93 4.15
N CYS A 221 16.55 11.53 3.00
CA CYS A 221 15.61 12.15 2.08
C CYS A 221 15.00 11.13 1.10
N ILE A 222 13.66 11.03 1.09
CA ILE A 222 12.88 10.14 0.22
C ILE A 222 11.89 10.98 -0.59
N HIS A 223 11.82 10.78 -1.92
CA HIS A 223 10.69 11.28 -2.70
C HIS A 223 9.64 10.17 -2.82
N TYR A 224 8.47 10.39 -2.24
CA TYR A 224 7.33 9.48 -2.31
C TYR A 224 6.36 9.97 -3.38
N LEU A 225 6.19 9.19 -4.44
CA LEU A 225 5.42 9.58 -5.62
C LEU A 225 4.01 9.00 -5.60
N GLY A 226 3.05 9.80 -6.03
CA GLY A 226 1.64 9.40 -6.14
C GLY A 226 0.94 9.13 -4.80
N PRO A 227 1.13 9.94 -3.74
CA PRO A 227 0.38 9.73 -2.50
C PRO A 227 -1.11 10.00 -2.74
N GLU A 228 -1.97 9.09 -2.29
CA GLU A 228 -3.42 9.25 -2.35
C GLU A 228 -3.99 9.23 -0.94
N LYS A 229 -4.15 8.03 -0.37
CA LYS A 229 -4.73 7.86 0.96
C LYS A 229 -3.75 8.20 2.08
N GLU A 230 -2.46 8.05 1.79
CA GLU A 230 -1.36 8.39 2.69
C GLU A 230 -1.43 9.85 3.14
N LEU A 231 -1.97 10.75 2.30
CA LEU A 231 -2.17 12.17 2.62
C LEU A 231 -3.08 12.39 3.84
N TYR A 232 -3.97 11.44 4.13
CA TYR A 232 -4.90 11.49 5.26
C TYR A 232 -4.38 10.74 6.49
N GLN A 233 -3.26 10.02 6.37
CA GLN A 233 -2.75 9.09 7.39
C GLN A 233 -1.28 9.37 7.72
N LEU A 234 -0.83 10.62 7.59
CA LEU A 234 0.56 11.02 7.85
C LEU A 234 1.04 10.64 9.25
N ALA A 235 0.17 10.69 10.26
CA ALA A 235 0.50 10.29 11.63
C ALA A 235 0.98 8.84 11.75
N VAL A 236 0.53 7.93 10.86
CA VAL A 236 0.98 6.52 10.88
C VAL A 236 2.43 6.38 10.44
N PHE A 237 2.96 7.33 9.67
CA PHE A 237 4.37 7.35 9.34
C PHE A 237 5.27 7.70 10.54
N GLY A 238 4.69 8.06 11.71
CA GLY A 238 5.42 8.12 12.97
C GLY A 238 6.12 6.79 13.33
N GLU A 239 5.64 5.65 12.81
CA GLU A 239 6.32 4.35 12.94
C GLU A 239 7.74 4.34 12.34
N LEU A 240 8.04 5.20 11.36
CA LEU A 240 9.37 5.27 10.78
C LEU A 240 10.44 5.73 11.78
N ARG A 241 10.06 6.42 12.85
CA ARG A 241 10.98 6.91 13.90
C ARG A 241 11.68 5.74 14.60
N ALA A 242 10.91 4.71 14.96
CA ALA A 242 11.46 3.50 15.56
C ALA A 242 12.10 2.55 14.55
N LEU A 243 11.67 2.59 13.29
CA LEU A 243 12.26 1.77 12.23
C LEU A 243 13.65 2.28 11.79
N PHE A 244 13.96 3.54 12.05
CA PHE A 244 15.25 4.17 11.74
C PHE A 244 15.77 5.01 12.93
N PRO A 245 16.20 4.36 14.03
CA PRO A 245 16.67 5.06 15.21
C PRO A 245 17.88 5.95 14.88
N GLY A 246 17.86 7.19 15.36
CA GLY A 246 18.94 8.17 15.15
C GLY A 246 19.00 8.79 13.74
N VAL A 247 18.12 8.41 12.81
CA VAL A 247 18.09 8.95 11.43
C VAL A 247 16.95 9.94 11.30
N ARG A 248 17.23 11.16 10.84
CA ARG A 248 16.19 12.15 10.51
C ARG A 248 15.56 11.79 9.17
N ILE A 249 14.24 11.61 9.14
CA ILE A 249 13.56 11.19 7.92
C ILE A 249 12.84 12.39 7.31
N TYR A 250 13.16 12.68 6.06
CA TYR A 250 12.53 13.74 5.29
C TYR A 250 11.88 13.15 4.03
N ILE A 251 10.58 13.35 3.87
CA ILE A 251 9.79 12.74 2.78
C ILE A 251 9.10 13.84 1.97
N GLU A 252 9.46 14.01 0.70
CA GLU A 252 8.67 14.83 -0.22
C GLU A 252 7.58 13.98 -0.87
N LEU A 253 6.33 14.27 -0.51
CA LEU A 253 5.14 13.62 -1.04
C LEU A 253 4.69 14.37 -2.30
N VAL A 254 4.93 13.79 -3.47
CA VAL A 254 4.73 14.45 -4.77
C VAL A 254 3.64 13.74 -5.57
N GLY A 255 2.55 14.45 -5.90
CA GLY A 255 1.54 13.88 -6.77
C GLY A 255 0.37 14.80 -7.09
N PRO A 256 -0.44 14.45 -8.11
CA PRO A 256 -1.59 15.27 -8.51
C PRO A 256 -2.70 15.29 -7.46
N ALA A 257 -2.79 14.27 -6.61
CA ALA A 257 -3.78 14.13 -5.54
C ALA A 257 -3.53 15.05 -4.34
N VAL A 258 -2.33 15.64 -4.22
CA VAL A 258 -2.06 16.66 -3.19
C VAL A 258 -3.01 17.86 -3.41
N PRO A 259 -3.77 18.29 -2.39
CA PRO A 259 -4.66 19.44 -2.52
C PRO A 259 -3.88 20.72 -2.81
N LYS A 260 -4.42 21.59 -3.66
CA LYS A 260 -3.78 22.88 -4.00
C LYS A 260 -3.53 23.75 -2.75
N SER A 261 -4.42 23.68 -1.77
CA SER A 261 -4.31 24.41 -0.50
C SER A 261 -3.23 23.91 0.46
N ARG A 262 -2.56 22.80 0.11
CA ARG A 262 -1.47 22.16 0.87
C ARG A 262 -0.17 22.06 0.07
N ASP A 263 -0.11 22.58 -1.17
CA ASP A 263 1.13 22.58 -1.95
C ASP A 263 2.19 23.43 -1.23
N GLY A 264 3.37 22.85 -1.01
CA GLY A 264 4.47 23.44 -0.24
C GLY A 264 4.35 23.29 1.27
N GLU A 265 3.27 22.71 1.81
CA GLU A 265 3.08 22.54 3.26
C GLU A 265 4.15 21.61 3.85
N LEU A 266 4.76 22.07 4.95
CA LEU A 266 5.68 21.28 5.76
C LEU A 266 4.91 20.70 6.96
N VAL A 267 4.94 19.39 7.14
CA VAL A 267 4.30 18.69 8.26
C VAL A 267 5.37 17.91 9.02
N THR A 268 5.39 18.02 10.35
CA THR A 268 6.35 17.28 11.18
C THR A 268 5.60 16.38 12.15
N ILE A 269 5.97 15.10 12.17
CA ILE A 269 5.44 14.08 13.07
C ILE A 269 6.52 13.75 14.09
N SER A 270 6.33 14.24 15.31
CA SER A 270 7.24 14.06 16.44
C SER A 270 6.71 13.12 17.52
N ASN A 271 5.49 12.60 17.36
CA ASN A 271 4.84 11.70 18.31
C ASN A 271 4.08 10.60 17.56
N TYR A 272 3.85 9.47 18.21
CA TYR A 272 2.92 8.45 17.73
C TYR A 272 1.48 8.95 17.83
N ALA A 273 0.58 8.31 17.08
CA ALA A 273 -0.84 8.51 17.33
C ALA A 273 -1.19 8.01 18.74
N HIS A 274 -1.91 8.83 19.50
CA HIS A 274 -2.34 8.59 20.86
C HIS A 274 -3.39 7.48 20.93
N CYS A 275 -3.47 6.85 22.10
CA CYS A 275 -4.57 5.98 22.47
C CYS A 275 -5.69 6.77 23.17
N CYS A 276 -6.84 6.13 23.39
CA CYS A 276 -7.95 6.75 24.12
C CYS A 276 -7.82 6.68 25.65
N ASP A 277 -6.90 5.88 26.22
CA ASP A 277 -6.75 5.73 27.68
C ASP A 277 -6.26 7.02 28.34
N GLU A 278 -6.97 7.56 29.33
CA GLU A 278 -6.67 8.82 30.01
C GLU A 278 -5.34 8.82 30.76
N SER A 279 -5.00 7.69 31.39
CA SER A 279 -3.78 7.51 32.17
C SER A 279 -2.56 7.09 31.35
N CYS A 280 -2.68 7.00 30.02
CA CYS A 280 -1.56 6.56 29.19
C CYS A 280 -0.48 7.64 29.08
N PHE A 281 0.78 7.20 29.18
CA PHE A 281 1.95 8.06 29.02
C PHE A 281 2.00 8.77 27.67
N CYS A 282 1.36 8.23 26.62
CA CYS A 282 1.31 8.88 25.31
C CYS A 282 0.64 10.25 25.34
N LYS A 283 -0.18 10.56 26.36
CA LYS A 283 -0.87 11.85 26.54
C LYS A 283 -0.08 12.84 27.39
N SER A 284 0.93 12.36 28.11
CA SER A 284 1.75 13.24 28.94
C SER A 284 2.62 14.13 28.05
N SER A 285 2.52 15.45 28.23
CA SER A 285 3.39 16.43 27.57
C SER A 285 4.81 16.45 28.13
N ILE A 286 5.15 15.49 29.00
CA ILE A 286 6.52 15.25 29.44
C ILE A 286 7.21 14.63 28.22
N GLY A 287 7.58 15.51 27.29
CA GLY A 287 8.57 15.20 26.28
C GLY A 287 9.72 14.58 27.04
N SER A 288 10.00 13.30 26.74
CA SER A 288 11.29 12.82 27.10
C SER A 288 12.26 13.85 26.53
N LYS A 289 13.12 14.38 27.39
CA LYS A 289 14.35 15.03 26.95
C LYS A 289 15.27 13.98 26.32
N ASP A 290 14.71 13.07 25.52
CA ASP A 290 15.47 12.20 24.66
C ASP A 290 15.82 13.03 23.45
N LEU A 291 17.03 13.57 23.50
CA LEU A 291 17.75 14.12 22.36
C LEU A 291 17.96 13.09 21.21
N SER A 292 17.33 11.91 21.26
CA SER A 292 17.58 10.78 20.36
C SER A 292 16.41 10.42 19.44
N CYS A 293 15.18 10.92 19.64
CA CYS A 293 14.06 10.51 18.79
C CYS A 293 13.84 11.45 17.59
N SER A 294 14.36 11.04 16.45
CA SER A 294 14.22 11.73 15.17
C SER A 294 12.75 11.92 14.77
N ALA A 295 12.36 13.14 14.43
CA ALA A 295 11.05 13.41 13.84
C ALA A 295 11.00 12.96 12.38
N VAL A 296 9.79 12.71 11.86
CA VAL A 296 9.54 12.51 10.43
C VAL A 296 8.95 13.78 9.85
N THR A 297 9.64 14.37 8.89
CA THR A 297 9.21 15.60 8.24
C THR A 297 8.72 15.30 6.83
N PHE A 298 7.57 15.88 6.47
CA PHE A 298 6.96 15.78 5.15
C PHE A 298 6.92 17.14 4.49
N LYS A 299 7.21 17.18 3.19
CA LYS A 299 6.87 18.31 2.32
C LYS A 299 5.88 17.86 1.25
N LEU A 300 4.75 18.54 1.14
CA LEU A 300 3.71 18.17 0.18
C LEU A 300 3.89 18.95 -1.12
N ARG A 301 3.82 18.26 -2.27
CA ARG A 301 4.00 18.86 -3.61
C ARG A 301 2.89 18.42 -4.54
N LYS A 302 2.11 19.38 -5.03
CA LYS A 302 1.07 19.15 -6.04
C LYS A 302 1.67 19.15 -7.44
N GLY A 303 1.38 18.10 -8.19
CA GLY A 303 1.73 18.02 -9.62
C GLY A 303 2.38 16.69 -9.99
N LEU A 304 2.69 16.52 -11.26
CA LEU A 304 3.41 15.33 -11.72
C LEU A 304 4.89 15.49 -11.40
N TYR A 305 5.53 14.40 -10.99
CA TYR A 305 6.94 14.45 -10.56
C TYR A 305 7.86 15.00 -11.64
N HIS A 306 7.64 14.64 -12.90
CA HIS A 306 8.47 15.10 -14.01
C HIS A 306 8.34 16.59 -14.31
N GLU A 307 7.20 17.20 -14.01
CA GLU A 307 6.98 18.65 -14.15
C GLU A 307 7.63 19.40 -12.99
N ARG A 308 7.64 18.77 -11.80
CA ARG A 308 8.07 19.39 -10.53
C ARG A 308 9.53 19.09 -10.15
N TYR A 309 10.19 18.17 -10.84
CA TYR A 309 11.51 17.69 -10.42
C TYR A 309 12.52 18.83 -10.29
N SER A 310 12.53 19.75 -11.25
CA SER A 310 13.48 20.86 -11.30
C SER A 310 13.34 21.86 -10.16
N ASP A 311 12.13 22.05 -9.61
CA ASP A 311 11.92 22.89 -8.42
C ASP A 311 12.14 22.11 -7.12
N ILE A 312 11.77 20.83 -7.08
CA ILE A 312 11.93 19.99 -5.90
C ILE A 312 13.41 19.81 -5.53
N VAL A 313 14.27 19.49 -6.51
CA VAL A 313 15.68 19.19 -6.22
C VAL A 313 16.53 20.39 -5.83
N LYS A 314 15.99 21.60 -5.94
CA LYS A 314 16.64 22.81 -5.40
C LYS A 314 16.60 22.80 -3.87
N ASP A 315 15.58 22.20 -3.28
CA ASP A 315 15.41 22.17 -1.82
C ASP A 315 16.17 20.99 -1.22
N SER A 316 16.02 19.79 -1.79
CA SER A 316 16.79 18.62 -1.35
C SER A 316 16.89 17.59 -2.48
N LYS A 317 18.04 16.91 -2.56
CA LYS A 317 18.23 15.78 -3.47
C LYS A 317 17.82 14.49 -2.75
N PRO A 318 16.94 13.65 -3.34
CA PRO A 318 16.54 12.41 -2.69
C PRO A 318 17.65 11.37 -2.74
N HIS A 319 17.74 10.58 -1.68
CA HIS A 319 18.55 9.36 -1.63
C HIS A 319 17.80 8.17 -2.27
N LEU A 320 16.46 8.20 -2.20
CA LEU A 320 15.58 7.14 -2.69
C LEU A 320 14.29 7.75 -3.24
N ILE A 321 13.80 7.19 -4.35
CA ILE A 321 12.46 7.46 -4.89
C ILE A 321 11.60 6.23 -4.63
N VAL A 322 10.41 6.40 -4.06
CA VAL A 322 9.45 5.31 -3.82
C VAL A 322 8.11 5.67 -4.42
N ALA A 323 7.48 4.73 -5.13
CA ALA A 323 6.10 4.85 -5.56
C ALA A 323 5.33 3.59 -5.14
N ALA A 324 4.40 3.75 -4.19
CA ALA A 324 3.58 2.64 -3.76
C ALA A 324 2.34 2.51 -4.65
N ASN A 325 1.97 1.28 -5.01
CA ASN A 325 0.81 1.01 -5.87
C ASN A 325 0.81 1.87 -7.15
N ALA A 326 1.96 1.92 -7.82
CA ALA A 326 2.25 2.91 -8.84
C ALA A 326 1.33 2.80 -10.07
N GLY A 327 0.90 1.59 -10.43
CA GLY A 327 0.06 1.38 -11.61
C GLY A 327 0.76 1.83 -12.89
N ILE A 328 2.04 1.51 -13.04
CA ILE A 328 2.90 2.03 -14.13
C ILE A 328 2.29 1.71 -15.50
N ALA A 329 1.83 0.48 -15.69
CA ALA A 329 1.21 0.06 -16.93
C ALA A 329 -0.18 0.70 -17.18
N ALA A 330 -0.80 1.28 -16.15
CA ALA A 330 -2.14 1.88 -16.24
C ALA A 330 -2.12 3.39 -16.52
N TYR A 331 -1.05 4.10 -16.17
CA TYR A 331 -0.99 5.56 -16.27
C TYR A 331 0.16 6.04 -17.18
N PRO A 332 -0.14 6.59 -18.37
CA PRO A 332 0.88 7.07 -19.32
C PRO A 332 1.79 8.16 -18.77
N SER A 333 1.34 8.92 -17.76
CA SER A 333 2.15 9.96 -17.09
C SER A 333 3.41 9.42 -16.40
N TRP A 334 3.51 8.10 -16.20
CA TRP A 334 4.74 7.46 -15.71
C TRP A 334 5.88 7.51 -16.71
N ILE A 335 5.63 7.60 -18.02
CA ILE A 335 6.68 7.59 -19.05
C ILE A 335 7.70 8.71 -18.77
N SER A 336 7.25 9.96 -18.76
CA SER A 336 8.10 11.12 -18.49
C SER A 336 8.76 11.08 -17.11
N THR A 337 8.05 10.53 -16.11
CA THR A 337 8.57 10.35 -14.74
C THR A 337 9.73 9.36 -14.72
N ILE A 338 9.60 8.21 -15.36
CA ILE A 338 10.62 7.16 -15.42
C ILE A 338 11.83 7.64 -16.23
N GLU A 339 11.62 8.38 -17.33
CA GLU A 339 12.70 8.99 -18.10
C GLU A 339 13.55 9.94 -17.26
N ILE A 340 12.92 10.79 -16.44
CA ILE A 340 13.65 11.67 -15.52
C ILE A 340 14.37 10.88 -14.44
N ILE A 341 13.71 9.90 -13.81
CA ILE A 341 14.33 9.02 -12.80
C ILE A 341 15.60 8.36 -13.37
N ARG A 342 15.50 7.81 -14.58
CA ARG A 342 16.64 7.24 -15.31
C ARG A 342 17.74 8.27 -15.54
N LYS A 343 17.39 9.45 -16.05
CA LYS A 343 18.35 10.53 -16.36
C LYS A 343 19.11 10.99 -15.13
N VAL A 344 18.47 11.02 -13.96
CA VAL A 344 19.07 11.54 -12.72
C VAL A 344 19.83 10.47 -11.94
N GLY A 345 19.62 9.19 -12.26
CA GLY A 345 20.37 8.06 -11.71
C GLY A 345 20.09 7.79 -10.22
N ILE A 346 18.96 8.27 -9.69
CA ILE A 346 18.59 8.07 -8.28
C ILE A 346 17.88 6.71 -8.16
N PRO A 347 18.23 5.87 -7.16
CA PRO A 347 17.53 4.61 -6.92
C PRO A 347 16.02 4.83 -6.79
N ALA A 348 15.24 4.04 -7.52
CA ALA A 348 13.78 4.11 -7.50
C ALA A 348 13.17 2.72 -7.30
N ILE A 349 12.23 2.61 -6.37
CA ILE A 349 11.53 1.37 -6.06
C ILE A 349 10.03 1.60 -6.24
N PHE A 350 9.41 0.72 -7.01
CA PHE A 350 7.99 0.76 -7.32
C PHE A 350 7.34 -0.50 -6.74
N THR A 351 6.16 -0.35 -6.14
CA THR A 351 5.31 -1.50 -5.81
C THR A 351 4.00 -1.40 -6.58
N ASP A 352 3.37 -2.52 -6.86
CA ASP A 352 2.08 -2.57 -7.53
C ASP A 352 1.07 -3.39 -6.72
N PHE A 353 -0.20 -3.33 -7.15
CA PHE A 353 -1.32 -3.96 -6.45
C PHE A 353 -1.17 -5.48 -6.36
N CYS A 354 -0.68 -6.11 -7.41
CA CYS A 354 -0.49 -7.55 -7.51
C CYS A 354 0.74 -7.89 -8.36
N GLU A 355 1.13 -9.16 -8.35
CA GLU A 355 2.27 -9.65 -9.12
C GLU A 355 2.10 -9.40 -10.62
N GLU A 356 0.90 -9.59 -11.18
CA GLU A 356 0.59 -9.34 -12.59
C GLU A 356 0.89 -7.87 -12.96
N ALA A 357 0.38 -6.94 -12.15
CA ALA A 357 0.58 -5.53 -12.38
C ALA A 357 2.05 -5.14 -12.24
N ALA A 358 2.79 -5.75 -11.30
CA ALA A 358 4.22 -5.55 -11.15
C ALA A 358 5.03 -6.11 -12.34
N HIS A 359 4.61 -7.24 -12.93
CA HIS A 359 5.20 -7.77 -14.15
C HIS A 359 4.98 -6.84 -15.35
N LEU A 360 3.76 -6.33 -15.54
CA LEU A 360 3.47 -5.35 -16.58
C LEU A 360 4.28 -4.07 -16.38
N ALA A 361 4.36 -3.59 -15.13
CA ALA A 361 5.16 -2.43 -14.75
C ALA A 361 6.65 -2.64 -15.09
N SER A 362 7.21 -3.82 -14.80
CA SER A 362 8.58 -4.18 -15.17
C SER A 362 8.81 -4.11 -16.68
N SER A 363 7.90 -4.65 -17.48
CA SER A 363 7.99 -4.58 -18.94
C SER A 363 7.92 -3.14 -19.46
N CYS A 364 7.04 -2.30 -18.90
CA CYS A 364 6.97 -0.88 -19.22
C CYS A 364 8.29 -0.16 -18.87
N ILE A 365 8.82 -0.37 -17.66
CA ILE A 365 10.09 0.25 -17.22
C ILE A 365 11.23 -0.20 -18.14
N ALA A 366 11.34 -1.49 -18.45
CA ALA A 366 12.40 -2.01 -19.31
C ALA A 366 12.32 -1.43 -20.73
N SER A 367 11.11 -1.26 -21.28
CA SER A 367 10.88 -0.63 -22.57
C SER A 367 11.30 0.85 -22.57
N ILE A 368 10.91 1.62 -21.54
CA ILE A 368 11.24 3.06 -21.43
C ILE A 368 12.74 3.26 -21.18
N THR A 369 13.34 2.43 -20.33
CA THR A 369 14.73 2.59 -19.91
C THR A 369 15.74 1.89 -20.82
N GLY A 370 15.29 0.97 -21.68
CA GLY A 370 16.17 0.09 -22.45
C GLY A 370 17.06 -0.79 -21.59
N GLN A 371 16.76 -0.95 -20.30
CA GLN A 371 17.55 -1.70 -19.33
C GLN A 371 16.67 -2.63 -18.51
N PRO A 372 17.15 -3.84 -18.16
CA PRO A 372 16.44 -4.69 -17.22
C PRO A 372 16.42 -4.06 -15.82
N LEU A 373 15.47 -4.49 -14.99
CA LEU A 373 15.45 -4.09 -13.59
C LEU A 373 16.72 -4.57 -12.88
N ARG A 374 17.33 -3.69 -12.07
CA ARG A 374 18.54 -4.02 -11.29
C ARG A 374 18.27 -5.07 -10.21
N VAL A 375 17.06 -5.06 -9.63
CA VAL A 375 16.59 -6.06 -8.68
C VAL A 375 15.47 -6.84 -9.35
N PRO A 376 15.49 -8.18 -9.34
CA PRO A 376 14.38 -8.98 -9.84
C PRO A 376 13.08 -8.61 -9.14
N LEU A 377 11.96 -8.79 -9.85
CA LEU A 377 10.65 -8.70 -9.23
C LEU A 377 10.57 -9.67 -8.05
N ALA A 378 10.15 -9.15 -6.90
CA ALA A 378 10.04 -9.91 -5.67
C ALA A 378 8.70 -9.59 -5.01
N VAL A 379 8.09 -10.61 -4.42
CA VAL A 379 6.88 -10.42 -3.63
C VAL A 379 7.25 -9.69 -2.35
N HIS A 380 6.59 -8.58 -2.08
CA HIS A 380 6.85 -7.78 -0.89
C HIS A 380 6.60 -8.63 0.38
N PRO A 381 7.60 -8.87 1.25
CA PRO A 381 7.52 -9.88 2.32
C PRO A 381 6.31 -9.69 3.26
N ILE A 382 6.04 -8.44 3.63
CA ILE A 382 4.90 -8.11 4.50
C ILE A 382 3.55 -8.06 3.75
N ARG A 383 3.49 -7.91 2.42
CA ARG A 383 2.22 -7.84 1.68
C ARG A 383 1.62 -9.22 1.33
N GLN A 384 2.26 -10.31 1.77
CA GLN A 384 1.92 -11.69 1.41
C GLN A 384 0.66 -12.27 2.06
N ALA A 385 0.02 -11.57 3.01
CA ALA A 385 -1.11 -12.07 3.77
C ALA A 385 -2.46 -11.59 3.22
#